data_AF-A0A7K0IV08-F1
#
_entry.id   AF-A0A7K0IV08-F1
#
_cell.length_a   1.000
_cell.length_b   1.000
_cell.length_c   1.000
_cell.angle_alpha   90.00
_cell.angle_beta   90.00
_cell.angle_gamma   90.00
#
_symmetry.space_group_name_H-M   'P 1'
#
loop_
_entity.id
_entity.type
_entity.pdbx_description
1 polymer ?
#
loop_
_entity_poly.entity_id
_entity_poly.type
_entity_poly.pdbx_seq_one_letter_code
_entity_poly.pdbx_strand_id
1 'polypeptide(L)'
;MTDTNENMSEYGPALKLIRRRRRYFFGVILVYIPAIWFIHGISPANKTMFSTIGIWVILLLITCLGSAITRCPRCGNYFHVHGMSMLYLRRCLHCQLHINADKVPYRSTIIKNGE
;
A
#
# COMPACT_ATOMS: atom_id res chain seq x y z
N MET A 1 26.08 -0.82 -22.64
CA MET A 1 24.62 -1.00 -22.74
C MET A 1 24.20 -2.00 -21.65
N THR A 2 24.26 -1.54 -20.40
CA THR A 2 24.15 -2.38 -19.18
C THR A 2 23.38 -1.60 -18.13
N ASP A 3 22.15 -1.18 -18.44
CA ASP A 3 21.45 -0.24 -17.55
C ASP A 3 20.03 -0.71 -17.16
N THR A 4 19.36 -1.52 -17.98
CA THR A 4 17.96 -1.89 -17.68
C THR A 4 17.82 -3.02 -16.65
N ASN A 5 18.85 -3.85 -16.47
CA ASN A 5 18.77 -5.06 -15.65
C ASN A 5 19.13 -4.84 -14.17
N GLU A 6 20.08 -3.95 -13.87
CA GLU A 6 20.54 -3.67 -12.49
C GLU A 6 19.45 -2.92 -11.69
N ASN A 7 18.77 -1.99 -12.37
CA ASN A 7 17.69 -1.17 -11.84
C ASN A 7 16.47 -1.99 -11.34
N MET A 8 16.09 -3.09 -12.00
CA MET A 8 14.88 -3.84 -11.63
C MET A 8 15.02 -4.64 -10.32
N SER A 9 16.20 -5.24 -10.07
CA SER A 9 16.48 -5.92 -8.80
C SER A 9 16.56 -4.94 -7.63
N GLU A 10 17.05 -3.72 -7.88
CA GLU A 10 17.19 -2.66 -6.88
C GLU A 10 15.83 -2.12 -6.41
N TYR A 11 14.79 -2.17 -7.24
CA TYR A 11 13.44 -1.74 -6.86
C TYR A 11 12.74 -2.67 -5.86
N GLY A 12 13.21 -3.90 -5.70
CA GLY A 12 12.65 -4.92 -4.79
C GLY A 12 12.38 -4.43 -3.36
N PRO A 13 13.39 -3.90 -2.63
CA PRO A 13 13.20 -3.39 -1.27
C PRO A 13 12.16 -2.26 -1.18
N ALA A 14 12.18 -1.30 -2.12
CA ALA A 14 11.23 -0.19 -2.14
C ALA A 14 9.79 -0.67 -2.41
N LEU A 15 9.60 -1.55 -3.39
CA LEU A 15 8.29 -2.15 -3.70
C LEU A 15 7.77 -3.03 -2.56
N LYS A 16 8.65 -3.76 -1.84
CA LYS A 16 8.29 -4.53 -0.64
C LYS A 16 7.77 -3.62 0.47
N LEU A 17 8.35 -2.44 0.65
CA LEU A 17 7.88 -1.46 1.63
C LEU A 17 6.47 -0.94 1.30
N ILE A 18 6.22 -0.61 0.02
CA ILE A 18 4.90 -0.17 -0.46
C ILE A 18 3.84 -1.27 -0.22
N ARG A 19 4.16 -2.53 -0.54
CA ARG A 19 3.30 -3.68 -0.25
C ARG A 19 3.01 -3.84 1.23
N ARG A 20 4.02 -3.62 2.09
CA ARG A 20 3.87 -3.73 3.54
C ARG A 20 2.94 -2.64 4.08
N ARG A 21 3.13 -1.38 3.68
CA ARG A 21 2.28 -0.26 4.09
C ARG A 21 0.83 -0.44 3.62
N ARG A 22 0.62 -0.92 2.39
CA ARG A 22 -0.72 -1.26 1.89
C ARG A 22 -1.38 -2.34 2.74
N ARG A 23 -0.64 -3.41 3.09
CA ARG A 23 -1.16 -4.45 4.00
C ARG A 23 -1.50 -3.92 5.39
N TYR A 24 -0.70 -3.00 5.95
CA TYR A 24 -1.04 -2.38 7.22
C TYR A 24 -2.33 -1.56 7.15
N PHE A 25 -2.49 -0.73 6.12
CA PHE A 25 -3.72 0.04 5.93
C PHE A 25 -4.96 -0.86 5.86
N PHE A 26 -4.93 -1.90 5.01
CA PHE A 26 -6.03 -2.88 4.95
C PHE A 26 -6.19 -3.69 6.24
N GLY A 27 -5.09 -3.98 6.95
CA GLY A 27 -5.13 -4.64 8.26
C GLY A 27 -5.85 -3.79 9.31
N VAL A 28 -5.57 -2.48 9.37
CA VAL A 28 -6.25 -1.55 10.27
C VAL A 28 -7.74 -1.43 9.91
N ILE A 29 -8.08 -1.38 8.63
CA ILE A 29 -9.49 -1.42 8.19
C ILE A 29 -10.17 -2.71 8.66
N LEU A 30 -9.52 -3.87 8.47
CA LEU A 30 -10.10 -5.15 8.89
C LEU A 30 -10.28 -5.27 10.40
N VAL A 31 -9.40 -4.66 11.21
CA VAL A 31 -9.51 -4.60 12.68
C VAL A 31 -10.78 -3.89 13.14
N TYR A 32 -11.38 -3.04 12.31
CA TYR A 32 -12.65 -2.38 12.63
C TYR A 32 -13.80 -3.38 12.87
N ILE A 33 -13.84 -4.47 12.09
CA ILE A 33 -14.90 -5.49 12.15
C ILE A 33 -14.95 -6.19 13.52
N PRO A 34 -13.86 -6.82 14.01
CA PRO A 34 -13.86 -7.43 15.33
C PRO A 34 -13.99 -6.38 16.44
N ALA A 35 -13.53 -5.14 16.24
CA ALA A 35 -13.69 -4.07 17.22
C ALA A 35 -15.18 -3.72 17.46
N ILE A 36 -15.99 -3.60 16.39
CA ILE A 36 -17.44 -3.40 16.54
C ILE A 36 -18.06 -4.59 17.28
N TRP A 37 -17.70 -5.81 16.90
CA TRP A 37 -18.26 -7.02 17.52
C TRP A 37 -17.95 -7.08 19.02
N PHE A 38 -16.72 -6.75 19.41
CA PHE A 38 -16.31 -6.67 20.81
C PHE A 38 -17.06 -5.59 21.60
N ILE A 39 -17.24 -4.40 21.02
CA ILE A 39 -17.98 -3.30 21.67
C ILE A 39 -19.43 -3.70 21.91
N HIS A 40 -20.07 -4.32 20.91
CA HIS A 40 -21.45 -4.82 21.04
C HIS A 40 -21.60 -5.89 22.13
N GLY A 41 -20.58 -6.72 22.34
CA GLY A 41 -20.62 -7.80 23.34
C GLY A 41 -20.39 -7.36 24.79
N ILE A 42 -19.66 -6.27 25.04
CA ILE A 42 -19.20 -5.91 26.40
C ILE A 42 -20.13 -4.91 27.10
N SER A 43 -20.58 -3.84 26.44
CA SER A 43 -21.53 -2.89 27.05
C SER A 43 -21.97 -1.79 26.08
N PRO A 44 -23.24 -1.37 26.07
CA PRO A 44 -23.71 -0.20 25.33
C PRO A 44 -23.23 1.16 25.91
N ALA A 45 -22.21 1.16 26.77
CA ALA A 45 -21.70 2.37 27.40
C ALA A 45 -21.00 3.28 26.37
N ASN A 46 -21.53 4.50 26.19
CA ASN A 46 -21.06 5.48 25.20
C ASN A 46 -19.56 5.82 25.29
N LYS A 47 -18.94 5.69 26.48
CA LYS A 47 -17.54 6.09 26.71
C LYS A 47 -16.51 5.12 26.12
N THR A 48 -16.75 3.81 26.22
CA THR A 48 -15.87 2.77 25.65
C THR A 48 -15.94 2.77 24.12
N MET A 49 -17.11 3.07 23.56
CA MET A 49 -17.30 3.21 22.12
C MET A 49 -16.49 4.37 21.53
N PHE A 50 -16.55 5.56 22.16
CA PHE A 50 -15.81 6.74 21.70
C PHE A 50 -14.29 6.53 21.74
N SER A 51 -13.77 5.95 22.83
CA SER A 51 -12.33 5.69 22.97
C SER A 51 -11.83 4.68 21.93
N THR A 52 -12.56 3.59 21.71
CA THR A 52 -12.15 2.55 20.74
C THR A 52 -12.14 3.08 19.30
N ILE A 53 -13.18 3.84 18.93
CA ILE A 53 -13.24 4.50 17.61
C ILE A 53 -12.10 5.52 17.48
N GLY A 54 -11.84 6.32 18.51
CA GLY A 54 -10.75 7.30 18.50
C GLY A 54 -9.38 6.67 18.25
N ILE A 55 -9.07 5.57 18.97
CA ILE A 55 -7.81 4.83 18.77
C ILE A 55 -7.72 4.27 17.34
N TRP A 56 -8.80 3.69 16.84
CA TRP A 56 -8.84 3.14 15.48
C TRP A 56 -8.65 4.23 14.41
N VAL A 57 -9.28 5.39 14.55
CA VAL A 57 -9.11 6.54 13.65
C VAL A 57 -7.66 7.02 13.64
N ILE A 58 -7.01 7.10 14.80
CA ILE A 58 -5.58 7.48 14.88
C ILE A 58 -4.70 6.48 14.12
N LEU A 59 -4.94 5.17 14.31
CA LEU A 59 -4.22 4.12 13.58
C LEU A 59 -4.45 4.22 12.06
N LEU A 60 -5.67 4.54 11.64
CA LEU A 60 -6.00 4.77 10.25
C LEU A 60 -5.26 5.98 9.68
N LEU A 61 -5.21 7.09 10.41
CA LEU A 61 -4.49 8.30 9.98
C LEU A 61 -2.99 8.03 9.81
N ILE A 62 -2.37 7.35 10.77
CA ILE A 62 -0.93 6.99 10.70
C ILE A 62 -0.66 6.10 9.49
N THR A 63 -1.47 5.07 9.28
CA THR A 63 -1.27 4.15 8.15
C THR A 63 -1.54 4.83 6.81
N CYS A 64 -2.54 5.70 6.73
CA CYS A 64 -2.90 6.48 5.54
C CYS A 64 -1.80 7.48 5.15
N LEU A 65 -1.29 8.26 6.10
CA LEU A 65 -0.14 9.16 5.86
C LEU A 65 1.10 8.36 5.45
N GLY A 66 1.33 7.22 6.11
CA GLY A 66 2.38 6.29 5.74
C GLY A 66 2.29 5.83 4.28
N SER A 67 1.11 5.46 3.79
CA SER A 67 0.93 5.07 2.38
C SER A 67 0.94 6.24 1.40
N ALA A 68 0.55 7.45 1.81
CA ALA A 68 0.60 8.64 0.97
C ALA A 68 2.04 9.07 0.66
N ILE A 69 2.93 9.02 1.66
CA ILE A 69 4.32 9.51 1.56
C ILE A 69 5.24 8.48 0.85
N THR A 70 4.73 7.32 0.41
CA THR A 70 5.56 6.36 -0.32
C THR A 70 5.97 6.88 -1.70
N ARG A 71 7.28 6.97 -1.94
CA ARG A 71 7.85 7.32 -3.23
C ARG A 71 7.99 6.10 -4.13
N CYS A 72 7.75 6.29 -5.42
CA CYS A 72 7.99 5.30 -6.44
C CYS A 72 9.51 5.23 -6.73
N PRO A 73 10.14 4.04 -6.72
CA PRO A 73 11.58 3.92 -6.98
C PRO A 73 11.97 4.21 -8.44
N ARG A 74 11.02 4.18 -9.38
CA ARG A 74 11.27 4.47 -10.80
C ARG A 74 11.18 5.97 -11.12
N CYS A 75 10.11 6.63 -10.68
CA CYS A 75 9.84 8.02 -11.06
C CYS A 75 10.03 9.05 -9.93
N GLY A 76 10.38 8.62 -8.71
CA GLY A 76 10.57 9.49 -7.55
C GLY A 76 9.29 10.11 -6.95
N ASN A 77 8.21 10.21 -7.73
CA ASN A 77 6.92 10.74 -7.29
C ASN A 77 6.17 9.84 -6.29
N TYR A 78 5.16 10.40 -5.62
CA TYR A 78 4.28 9.66 -4.73
C TYR A 78 3.51 8.56 -5.47
N PHE A 79 3.54 7.34 -4.94
CA PHE A 79 3.00 6.17 -5.61
C PHE A 79 1.47 6.21 -5.72
N HIS A 80 0.78 6.65 -4.66
CA HIS A 80 -0.68 6.64 -4.53
C HIS A 80 -1.34 8.01 -4.72
N VAL A 81 -0.55 9.08 -4.89
CA VAL A 81 -1.06 10.46 -4.95
C VAL A 81 -0.88 11.02 -6.36
N HIS A 82 -1.98 11.45 -6.96
CA HIS A 82 -1.97 12.23 -8.19
C HIS A 82 -3.04 13.32 -8.10
N GLY A 83 -2.60 14.57 -7.96
CA GLY A 83 -3.49 15.71 -7.66
C GLY A 83 -4.21 15.52 -6.32
N MET A 84 -5.54 15.73 -6.31
CA MET A 84 -6.39 15.52 -5.13
C MET A 84 -6.81 14.05 -4.91
N SER A 85 -6.41 13.13 -5.81
CA SER A 85 -6.87 11.75 -5.77
C SER A 85 -5.83 10.84 -5.09
N MET A 86 -6.23 10.19 -3.98
CA MET A 86 -5.46 9.16 -3.29
C MET A 86 -6.03 7.78 -3.61
N LEU A 87 -5.65 7.21 -4.76
CA LEU A 87 -6.09 5.87 -5.12
C LEU A 87 -5.07 4.81 -4.71
N TYR A 88 -5.55 3.79 -4.00
CA TYR A 88 -4.77 2.62 -3.60
C TYR A 88 -4.64 1.56 -4.72
N LEU A 89 -4.28 2.00 -5.93
CA LEU A 89 -4.05 1.13 -7.08
C LEU A 89 -2.81 0.25 -6.89
N ARG A 90 -2.77 -0.88 -7.61
CA ARG A 90 -1.59 -1.77 -7.67
C ARG A 90 -0.49 -1.24 -8.62
N ARG A 91 -0.71 -0.07 -9.22
CA ARG A 91 0.18 0.59 -10.17
C ARG A 91 0.42 2.02 -9.73
N CYS A 92 1.63 2.53 -9.94
CA CYS A 92 1.94 3.94 -9.70
C CYS A 92 1.08 4.83 -10.61
N LEU A 93 0.46 5.89 -10.08
CA LEU A 93 -0.38 6.76 -10.90
C LEU A 93 0.40 7.55 -11.97
N HIS A 94 1.70 7.81 -11.75
CA HIS A 94 2.54 8.59 -12.66
C HIS A 94 3.18 7.73 -13.75
N CYS A 95 3.89 6.67 -13.36
CA CYS A 95 4.66 5.84 -14.29
C CYS A 95 4.06 4.46 -14.56
N GLN A 96 2.89 4.16 -13.98
CA GLN A 96 2.19 2.86 -14.12
C GLN A 96 3.00 1.64 -13.70
N LEU A 97 4.09 1.83 -12.94
CA LEU A 97 4.90 0.74 -12.41
C LEU A 97 4.06 -0.17 -11.52
N HIS A 98 4.01 -1.45 -11.86
CA HIS A 98 3.27 -2.44 -11.09
C HIS A 98 3.98 -2.76 -9.77
N ILE A 99 3.22 -2.93 -8.70
CA ILE A 99 3.75 -3.16 -7.34
C ILE A 99 4.54 -4.48 -7.18
N ASN A 100 4.37 -5.41 -8.12
CA ASN A 100 5.09 -6.68 -8.21
C ASN A 100 6.09 -6.70 -9.37
N ALA A 101 6.50 -5.54 -9.90
CA ALA A 101 7.47 -5.50 -11.00
C ALA A 101 8.81 -6.16 -10.61
N ASP A 102 9.17 -6.18 -9.33
CA ASP A 102 10.34 -6.90 -8.80
C ASP A 102 10.23 -8.42 -8.89
N LYS A 103 9.01 -8.96 -9.07
CA LYS A 103 8.75 -10.41 -9.10
C LYS A 103 8.60 -10.97 -10.50
N VAL A 104 8.58 -10.13 -11.54
CA VAL A 104 8.43 -10.58 -12.92
C VAL A 104 9.81 -11.03 -13.41
N PRO A 105 10.04 -12.33 -13.68
CA PRO A 105 11.29 -12.80 -14.23
C PRO A 105 11.41 -12.31 -15.68
N TYR A 106 12.53 -11.69 -16.03
CA TYR A 106 12.85 -11.19 -17.38
C TYR A 106 12.51 -12.20 -18.52
N ARG A 107 12.59 -13.49 -18.22
CA ARG A 107 12.30 -14.62 -19.13
C ARG A 107 10.90 -14.58 -19.77
N SER A 108 9.88 -14.00 -19.14
CA SER A 108 8.51 -13.98 -19.72
C SER A 108 8.31 -12.95 -20.83
N THR A 109 9.22 -11.98 -20.98
CA THR A 109 9.10 -10.87 -21.95
C THR A 109 9.66 -11.22 -23.32
N ILE A 110 10.68 -12.09 -23.36
CA ILE A 110 11.32 -12.54 -24.61
C ILE A 110 10.38 -13.45 -25.41
N ILE A 111 9.59 -14.31 -24.74
CA ILE A 111 8.70 -15.26 -25.43
C ILE A 111 7.52 -14.55 -26.11
N LYS A 112 7.04 -13.42 -25.57
CA LYS A 112 5.86 -12.71 -26.14
C LYS A 112 6.15 -11.84 -27.36
N ASN A 113 7.41 -11.50 -27.63
CA ASN A 113 7.80 -10.62 -28.74
C ASN A 113 8.52 -11.36 -29.88
N GLY A 114 8.64 -12.69 -29.79
CA GLY A 114 9.28 -13.54 -30.78
C GLY A 114 8.31 -14.43 -31.57
N GLU A 115 7.02 -14.12 -31.51
CA GLU A 115 5.94 -14.77 -32.28
C GLU A 115 5.28 -13.74 -33.21
#